data_AF-A0A3B9K3U4-F1
#
_entry.id   AF-A0A3B9K3U4-F1
#
_cell.length_a   1.000
_cell.length_b   1.000
_cell.length_c   1.000
_cell.angle_alpha   90.00
_cell.angle_beta   90.00
_cell.angle_gamma   90.00
#
_symmetry.space_group_name_H-M   'P 1'
#
loop_
_entity.id
_entity.type
_entity.pdbx_description
1 polymer ?
#
loop_
_entity_poly.entity_id
_entity_poly.type
_entity_poly.pdbx_seq_one_letter_code
_entity_poly.pdbx_strand_id
1 'polypeptide(L)'
;MILGRKNMVFRWINSFWKTFFWYDRNFKTGRKLNGLLLLLGLGYKWRYKIVRNFKIIKRPINSWNRIKHAKPILESSQKLLSLNNGFSLFNMNEIPNGRKTLTTLTTLWKQRSKNPLPEMDWLNKSPQPLSLRNCLVQKDFIDYPEIGRLATCDLFLHSATKYLSAVPTLATIQLLWSVVDDSMTGSQQYHIDEEDKSQIKFYIALTDINEESGPTHFIPKSLSSKIKQSVIISAKRDTRMVHSTTGRVSDSTIHSLVKKTDIKVATCQAGQGYAVDTAQCFHMGSRVKKGERAILLIQYLPYNTHQESSGSLPNIDPKNYSDSPITLLALERY
;
A
#
# COMPACT_ATOMS: atom_id res chain seq x y z
N MET A 1 35.78 -3.86 16.93
CA MET A 1 35.30 -4.69 15.79
C MET A 1 34.64 -6.02 16.22
N ILE A 2 35.03 -6.63 17.34
CA ILE A 2 34.49 -7.93 17.81
C ILE A 2 33.08 -7.82 18.44
N LEU A 3 32.77 -6.74 19.16
CA LEU A 3 31.41 -6.49 19.69
C LEU A 3 30.34 -6.32 18.60
N GLY A 4 30.70 -5.74 17.45
CA GLY A 4 29.79 -5.56 16.31
C GLY A 4 29.39 -6.89 15.65
N ARG A 5 30.29 -7.89 15.62
CA ARG A 5 30.02 -9.21 15.05
C ARG A 5 29.11 -10.06 15.94
N LYS A 6 29.31 -10.05 17.28
CA LYS A 6 28.43 -10.77 18.22
C LYS A 6 26.98 -10.25 18.18
N ASN A 7 26.81 -8.92 18.12
CA ASN A 7 25.49 -8.31 17.97
C ASN A 7 24.83 -8.63 16.62
N MET A 8 25.60 -8.79 15.55
CA MET A 8 25.09 -9.16 14.23
C MET A 8 24.61 -10.60 14.17
N VAL A 9 25.40 -11.54 14.72
CA VAL A 9 25.06 -12.97 14.79
C VAL A 9 23.80 -13.18 15.65
N PHE A 10 23.71 -12.54 16.82
CA PHE A 10 22.52 -12.62 17.67
C PHE A 10 21.26 -12.07 16.97
N ARG A 11 21.37 -10.94 16.26
CA ARG A 11 20.26 -10.38 15.46
C ARG A 11 19.83 -11.31 14.33
N TRP A 12 20.77 -12.01 13.70
CA TRP A 12 20.49 -13.01 12.67
C TRP A 12 19.75 -14.23 13.24
N ILE A 13 20.24 -14.80 14.34
CA ILE A 13 19.63 -15.93 15.03
C ILE A 13 18.20 -15.57 15.48
N ASN A 14 18.01 -14.40 16.11
CA ASN A 14 16.69 -13.95 16.53
C ASN A 14 15.74 -13.73 15.34
N SER A 15 16.22 -13.13 14.23
CA SER A 15 15.40 -12.96 13.01
C SER A 15 15.04 -14.30 12.37
N PHE A 16 15.94 -15.28 12.39
CA PHE A 16 15.68 -16.63 11.91
C PHE A 16 14.60 -17.31 12.76
N TRP A 17 14.81 -17.35 14.08
CA TRP A 17 13.83 -17.91 15.03
C TRP A 17 12.45 -17.27 14.87
N LYS A 18 12.36 -15.94 14.77
CA LYS A 18 11.09 -15.25 14.57
C LYS A 18 10.42 -15.57 13.23
N THR A 19 11.20 -15.78 12.18
CA THR A 19 10.67 -16.14 10.86
C THR A 19 9.98 -17.50 10.92
N PHE A 20 10.63 -18.49 11.51
CA PHE A 20 10.19 -19.89 11.46
C PHE A 20 9.28 -20.32 12.61
N PHE A 21 9.47 -19.79 13.83
CA PHE A 21 8.88 -20.37 15.04
C PHE A 21 8.08 -19.40 15.90
N TRP A 22 8.19 -18.08 15.70
CA TRP A 22 7.44 -17.08 16.49
C TRP A 22 6.33 -16.43 15.65
N TYR A 23 5.19 -16.11 16.29
CA TYR A 23 4.13 -15.25 15.73
C TYR A 23 4.18 -13.86 16.36
N ASP A 24 4.48 -12.85 15.54
CA ASP A 24 4.47 -11.44 15.93
C ASP A 24 3.85 -10.66 14.78
N ARG A 25 2.67 -10.09 15.02
CA ARG A 25 1.92 -9.34 14.00
C ARG A 25 2.75 -8.22 13.36
N ASN A 26 3.73 -7.66 14.07
CA ASN A 26 4.57 -6.58 13.57
C ASN A 26 5.81 -7.10 12.80
N PHE A 27 6.09 -8.40 12.85
CA PHE A 27 7.23 -9.00 12.18
C PHE A 27 6.95 -9.19 10.67
N LYS A 28 7.89 -8.73 9.84
CA LYS A 28 7.77 -8.77 8.38
C LYS A 28 8.33 -10.07 7.81
N THR A 29 7.68 -11.19 8.12
CA THR A 29 8.12 -12.55 7.74
C THR A 29 8.41 -12.67 6.26
N GLY A 30 7.55 -12.14 5.39
CA GLY A 30 7.71 -12.19 3.94
C GLY A 30 8.98 -11.49 3.46
N ARG A 31 9.23 -10.26 3.93
CA ARG A 31 10.47 -9.53 3.63
C ARG A 31 11.72 -10.27 4.12
N LYS A 32 11.69 -10.81 5.35
CA LYS A 32 12.83 -11.52 5.94
C LYS A 32 13.16 -12.80 5.17
N LEU A 33 12.15 -13.62 4.90
CA LEU A 33 12.32 -14.85 4.15
C LEU A 33 12.72 -14.56 2.69
N ASN A 34 12.11 -13.57 2.04
CA ASN A 34 12.50 -13.16 0.69
C ASN A 34 13.98 -12.72 0.62
N GLY A 35 14.44 -11.92 1.59
CA GLY A 35 15.83 -11.50 1.69
C GLY A 35 16.78 -12.67 1.90
N LEU A 36 16.45 -13.63 2.77
CA LEU A 36 17.24 -14.84 2.98
C LEU A 36 17.36 -15.67 1.69
N LEU A 37 16.23 -15.93 1.02
CA LEU A 37 16.23 -16.72 -0.22
C LEU A 37 16.98 -16.00 -1.36
N LEU A 38 17.00 -14.65 -1.37
CA LEU A 38 17.80 -13.87 -2.31
C LEU A 38 19.29 -14.07 -2.06
N LEU A 39 19.74 -14.06 -0.80
CA LEU A 39 21.12 -14.33 -0.43
C LEU A 39 21.57 -15.75 -0.82
N LEU A 40 20.64 -16.70 -0.85
CA LEU A 40 20.88 -18.06 -1.33
C LEU A 40 20.84 -18.19 -2.87
N GLY A 41 20.70 -17.09 -3.60
CA GLY A 41 20.73 -17.08 -5.07
C GLY A 41 19.43 -17.50 -5.76
N LEU A 42 18.31 -17.65 -5.04
CA LEU A 42 17.06 -18.07 -5.67
C LEU A 42 16.45 -16.95 -6.52
N GLY A 43 16.06 -17.30 -7.75
CA GLY A 43 15.33 -16.40 -8.64
C GLY A 43 13.96 -15.97 -8.09
N TYR A 44 13.49 -14.78 -8.48
CA TYR A 44 12.25 -14.18 -7.96
C TYR A 44 11.03 -15.11 -8.03
N LYS A 45 10.87 -15.86 -9.14
CA LYS A 45 9.75 -16.83 -9.31
C LYS A 45 9.69 -17.84 -8.16
N TRP A 46 10.84 -18.37 -7.73
CA TRP A 46 10.94 -19.34 -6.65
C TRP A 46 10.76 -18.68 -5.30
N ARG A 47 11.44 -17.53 -5.06
CA ARG A 47 11.27 -16.76 -3.83
C ARG A 47 9.81 -16.39 -3.56
N TYR A 48 9.11 -15.90 -4.59
CA TYR A 48 7.69 -15.59 -4.52
C TYR A 48 6.86 -16.80 -4.10
N LYS A 49 7.03 -17.95 -4.77
CA LYS A 49 6.29 -19.18 -4.43
C LYS A 49 6.59 -19.67 -3.02
N ILE A 50 7.86 -19.72 -2.62
CA ILE A 50 8.28 -20.24 -1.30
C ILE A 50 7.69 -19.37 -0.20
N VAL A 51 7.84 -18.04 -0.28
CA VAL A 51 7.38 -17.11 0.76
C VAL A 51 5.86 -17.21 0.96
N ARG A 52 5.09 -17.23 -0.14
CA ARG A 52 3.63 -17.30 -0.04
C ARG A 52 3.12 -18.62 0.52
N ASN A 53 3.69 -19.75 0.07
CA ASN A 53 3.34 -21.06 0.59
C ASN A 53 3.76 -21.24 2.05
N PHE A 54 4.93 -20.74 2.42
CA PHE A 54 5.39 -20.74 3.82
C PHE A 54 4.37 -20.08 4.76
N LYS A 55 3.79 -18.94 4.35
CA LYS A 55 2.76 -18.24 5.13
C LYS A 55 1.46 -19.04 5.26
N ILE A 56 1.06 -19.77 4.22
CA ILE A 56 -0.10 -20.68 4.27
C ILE A 56 0.18 -21.83 5.24
N ILE A 57 1.33 -22.49 5.12
CA ILE A 57 1.73 -23.63 5.96
C ILE A 57 1.89 -23.22 7.42
N LYS A 58 2.39 -22.02 7.68
CA LYS A 58 2.54 -21.49 9.05
C LYS A 58 1.18 -21.24 9.72
N ARG A 59 0.12 -20.91 8.96
CA ARG A 59 -1.23 -20.64 9.49
C ARG A 59 -2.33 -21.21 8.58
N PRO A 60 -2.49 -22.54 8.53
CA PRO A 60 -3.41 -23.20 7.60
C PRO A 60 -4.87 -22.90 7.94
N ILE A 61 -5.23 -22.91 9.23
CA ILE A 61 -6.58 -22.58 9.71
C ILE A 61 -6.95 -21.13 9.36
N ASN A 62 -6.03 -20.19 9.56
CA ASN A 62 -6.26 -18.78 9.20
C ASN A 62 -6.46 -18.62 7.69
N SER A 63 -5.61 -19.28 6.89
CA SER A 63 -5.70 -19.27 5.43
C SER A 63 -7.04 -19.82 4.95
N TRP A 64 -7.50 -20.92 5.54
CA TRP A 64 -8.80 -21.51 5.25
C TRP A 64 -9.95 -20.58 5.66
N ASN A 65 -9.92 -20.00 6.87
CA ASN A 65 -10.94 -19.05 7.32
C ASN A 65 -11.09 -17.86 6.36
N ARG A 66 -9.98 -17.32 5.84
CA ARG A 66 -10.01 -16.21 4.88
C ARG A 66 -10.62 -16.58 3.54
N ILE A 67 -10.45 -17.81 3.08
CA ILE A 67 -11.11 -18.31 1.87
C ILE A 67 -12.60 -18.55 2.15
N LYS A 68 -12.92 -19.20 3.27
CA LYS A 68 -14.29 -19.48 3.73
C LYS A 68 -15.13 -18.21 3.83
N HIS A 69 -14.62 -17.18 4.50
CA HIS A 69 -15.33 -15.92 4.71
C HIS A 69 -15.35 -15.01 3.47
N ALA A 70 -14.47 -15.24 2.47
CA ALA A 70 -14.53 -14.53 1.20
C ALA A 70 -15.63 -15.06 0.27
N LYS A 71 -15.96 -16.35 0.34
CA LYS A 71 -16.89 -17.01 -0.58
C LYS A 71 -18.25 -16.27 -0.71
N PRO A 72 -18.96 -15.89 0.37
CA PRO A 72 -20.22 -15.17 0.25
C PRO A 72 -20.09 -13.81 -0.45
N ILE A 73 -18.95 -13.12 -0.29
CA ILE A 73 -18.69 -11.81 -0.92
C ILE A 73 -18.40 -11.97 -2.42
N LEU A 74 -17.70 -13.04 -2.79
CA LEU A 74 -17.42 -13.35 -4.19
C LEU A 74 -18.70 -13.69 -4.96
N GLU A 75 -19.63 -14.38 -4.31
CA GLU A 75 -20.93 -14.78 -4.84
C GLU A 75 -21.99 -13.67 -4.75
N SER A 76 -21.75 -12.65 -3.92
CA SER A 76 -22.68 -11.54 -3.71
C SER A 76 -22.86 -10.67 -4.96
N SER A 77 -24.12 -10.30 -5.21
CA SER A 77 -24.53 -9.29 -6.19
C SER A 77 -24.43 -7.85 -5.65
N GLN A 78 -23.95 -7.67 -4.41
CA GLN A 78 -23.74 -6.34 -3.82
C GLN A 78 -22.90 -5.48 -4.75
N LYS A 79 -23.34 -4.22 -4.94
CA LYS A 79 -22.61 -3.22 -5.71
C LYS A 79 -21.34 -2.84 -4.96
N LEU A 80 -20.22 -3.41 -5.39
CA LEU A 80 -18.88 -3.16 -4.89
C LEU A 80 -18.05 -2.41 -5.95
N LEU A 81 -16.95 -1.78 -5.53
CA LEU A 81 -15.99 -1.18 -6.47
C LEU A 81 -15.42 -2.25 -7.39
N SER A 82 -15.51 -2.01 -8.69
CA SER A 82 -14.97 -2.89 -9.72
C SER A 82 -13.65 -2.34 -10.23
N LEU A 83 -12.57 -3.12 -10.07
CA LEU A 83 -11.22 -2.81 -10.55
C LEU A 83 -10.88 -3.56 -11.84
N ASN A 84 -11.83 -3.68 -12.78
CA ASN A 84 -11.66 -4.45 -14.02
C ASN A 84 -10.38 -4.08 -14.80
N ASN A 85 -9.99 -2.80 -14.82
CA ASN A 85 -8.75 -2.33 -15.43
C ASN A 85 -7.74 -1.79 -14.40
N GLY A 86 -7.80 -2.31 -13.18
CA GLY A 86 -6.89 -1.98 -12.08
C GLY A 86 -7.21 -0.67 -11.35
N PHE A 87 -8.36 -0.05 -11.59
CA PHE A 87 -8.80 1.12 -10.82
C PHE A 87 -10.33 1.25 -10.75
N SER A 88 -10.82 2.04 -9.79
CA SER A 88 -12.24 2.41 -9.62
C SER A 88 -12.36 3.78 -8.96
N LEU A 89 -13.48 4.50 -9.15
CA LEU A 89 -13.78 5.77 -8.48
C LEU A 89 -14.87 5.56 -7.43
N PHE A 90 -14.88 6.37 -6.38
CA PHE A 90 -15.91 6.34 -5.33
C PHE A 90 -16.06 7.70 -4.64
N ASN A 91 -17.11 7.84 -3.82
CA ASN A 91 -17.36 9.05 -3.05
C ASN A 91 -17.62 8.72 -1.56
N MET A 92 -17.03 9.48 -0.65
CA MET A 92 -17.20 9.33 0.80
C MET A 92 -18.65 9.57 1.27
N ASN A 93 -19.46 10.26 0.48
CA ASN A 93 -20.89 10.46 0.77
C ASN A 93 -21.68 9.14 0.69
N GLU A 94 -21.17 8.14 -0.02
CA GLU A 94 -21.79 6.82 -0.17
C GLU A 94 -21.40 5.88 0.99
N ILE A 95 -20.47 6.30 1.86
CA ILE A 95 -19.92 5.47 2.93
C ILE A 95 -20.54 5.92 4.27
N PRO A 96 -21.11 4.98 5.05
CA PRO A 96 -21.61 5.29 6.39
C PRO A 96 -20.55 5.98 7.25
N ASN A 97 -20.91 7.10 7.87
CA ASN A 97 -20.02 7.98 8.65
C ASN A 97 -18.82 8.58 7.88
N GLY A 98 -18.76 8.42 6.55
CA GLY A 98 -17.62 8.86 5.74
C GLY A 98 -17.32 10.34 5.88
N ARG A 99 -18.35 11.20 5.86
CA ARG A 99 -18.20 12.66 6.07
C ARG A 99 -17.62 13.01 7.44
N LYS A 100 -18.08 12.36 8.51
CA LYS A 100 -17.58 12.58 9.87
C LYS A 100 -16.09 12.24 9.96
N THR A 101 -15.70 11.07 9.46
CA THR A 101 -14.29 10.65 9.45
C THR A 101 -13.43 11.57 8.58
N LEU A 102 -13.95 12.05 7.44
CA LEU A 102 -13.25 13.03 6.61
C LEU A 102 -12.99 14.34 7.35
N THR A 103 -13.96 14.84 8.13
CA THR A 103 -13.78 16.01 9.00
C THR A 103 -12.70 15.78 10.06
N THR A 104 -12.71 14.62 10.74
CA THR A 104 -11.66 14.25 11.71
C THR A 104 -10.27 14.30 11.06
N LEU A 105 -10.12 13.63 9.90
CA LEU A 105 -8.85 13.55 9.17
C LEU A 105 -8.37 14.92 8.69
N THR A 106 -9.28 15.76 8.17
CA THR A 106 -8.95 17.13 7.73
C THR A 106 -8.50 18.00 8.90
N THR A 107 -9.15 17.88 10.06
CA THR A 107 -8.73 18.59 11.28
C THR A 107 -7.34 18.15 11.72
N LEU A 108 -7.08 16.83 11.79
CA LEU A 108 -5.77 16.29 12.12
C LEU A 108 -4.70 16.81 11.16
N TRP A 109 -4.90 16.67 9.85
CA TRP A 109 -3.96 17.18 8.85
C TRP A 109 -3.66 18.68 9.03
N LYS A 110 -4.69 19.54 9.14
CA LYS A 110 -4.50 21.00 9.33
C LYS A 110 -3.74 21.36 10.60
N GLN A 111 -3.94 20.60 11.68
CA GLN A 111 -3.19 20.80 12.92
C GLN A 111 -1.74 20.35 12.75
N ARG A 112 -1.52 19.15 12.20
CA ARG A 112 -0.20 18.52 12.05
C ARG A 112 0.68 19.16 10.98
N SER A 113 0.08 19.82 9.98
CA SER A 113 0.83 20.55 8.96
C SER A 113 1.49 21.81 9.52
N LYS A 114 0.90 22.41 10.57
CA LYS A 114 1.44 23.58 11.28
C LYS A 114 2.27 23.20 12.49
N ASN A 115 1.80 22.23 13.27
CA ASN A 115 2.40 21.79 14.53
C ASN A 115 2.57 20.26 14.47
N PRO A 116 3.62 19.76 13.80
CA PRO A 116 3.86 18.33 13.68
C PRO A 116 4.18 17.71 15.03
N LEU A 117 3.81 16.44 15.20
CA LEU A 117 4.15 15.67 16.38
C LEU A 117 5.59 15.15 16.31
N PRO A 118 6.33 15.09 17.43
CA PRO A 118 7.68 14.50 17.48
C PRO A 118 7.75 13.06 16.93
N GLU A 119 6.66 12.29 17.04
CA GLU A 119 6.57 10.90 16.57
C GLU A 119 6.42 10.77 15.03
N MET A 120 6.25 11.89 14.31
CA MET A 120 6.12 11.86 12.86
C MET A 120 7.44 11.46 12.20
N ASP A 121 7.39 10.35 11.48
CA ASP A 121 8.56 9.69 10.90
C ASP A 121 9.34 10.55 9.91
N TRP A 122 8.68 11.54 9.31
CA TRP A 122 9.26 12.43 8.31
C TRP A 122 10.04 13.59 8.92
N LEU A 123 9.92 13.91 10.21
CA LEU A 123 10.67 15.03 10.82
C LEU A 123 12.19 14.81 10.80
N ASN A 124 12.63 13.56 10.93
CA ASN A 124 14.04 13.19 11.04
C ASN A 124 14.63 12.64 9.72
N LYS A 125 13.89 12.74 8.62
CA LYS A 125 14.35 12.26 7.30
C LYS A 125 15.02 13.40 6.53
N SER A 126 15.96 13.04 5.67
CA SER A 126 16.60 13.97 4.73
C SER A 126 16.68 13.35 3.34
N PRO A 127 16.57 14.15 2.26
CA PRO A 127 16.38 15.61 2.25
C PRO A 127 14.96 16.07 2.63
N GLN A 128 14.79 17.37 2.91
CA GLN A 128 13.51 18.04 3.12
C GLN A 128 13.30 19.13 2.05
N PRO A 129 12.06 19.45 1.65
CA PRO A 129 10.82 18.79 2.05
C PRO A 129 10.69 17.40 1.41
N LEU A 130 10.13 16.44 2.16
CA LEU A 130 9.75 15.15 1.59
C LEU A 130 8.49 15.27 0.74
N SER A 131 8.48 14.60 -0.41
CA SER A 131 7.31 14.50 -1.30
C SER A 131 6.07 13.90 -0.65
N LEU A 132 6.24 13.08 0.41
CA LEU A 132 5.15 12.49 1.18
C LEU A 132 5.44 12.54 2.68
N ARG A 133 4.57 13.21 3.44
CA ARG A 133 4.63 13.32 4.91
C ARG A 133 3.39 12.69 5.52
N ASN A 134 3.54 11.66 6.33
CA ASN A 134 2.41 11.04 7.00
C ASN A 134 2.01 11.85 8.25
N CYS A 135 0.76 12.31 8.30
CA CYS A 135 0.21 13.11 9.39
C CYS A 135 -0.49 12.25 10.47
N LEU A 136 -0.50 10.92 10.34
CA LEU A 136 -1.01 10.01 11.37
C LEU A 136 0.13 9.36 12.17
N VAL A 137 -0.08 9.21 13.46
CA VAL A 137 0.73 8.43 14.40
C VAL A 137 -0.07 7.26 14.97
N GLN A 138 0.59 6.32 15.64
CA GLN A 138 -0.07 5.09 16.12
C GLN A 138 -1.21 5.36 17.13
N LYS A 139 -1.07 6.39 17.96
CA LYS A 139 -2.08 6.79 18.95
C LYS A 139 -3.38 7.26 18.30
N ASP A 140 -3.33 7.83 17.10
CA ASP A 140 -4.52 8.33 16.40
C ASP A 140 -5.52 7.19 16.10
N PHE A 141 -5.06 5.95 15.90
CA PHE A 141 -5.96 4.80 15.68
C PHE A 141 -6.71 4.36 16.95
N ILE A 142 -6.24 4.75 18.12
CA ILE A 142 -6.91 4.54 19.41
C ILE A 142 -7.83 5.72 19.71
N ASP A 143 -7.31 6.94 19.59
CA ASP A 143 -8.04 8.17 19.91
C ASP A 143 -9.20 8.43 18.94
N TYR A 144 -9.07 8.00 17.68
CA TYR A 144 -10.06 8.19 16.61
C TYR A 144 -10.42 6.85 15.94
N PRO A 145 -11.18 5.98 16.64
CA PRO A 145 -11.52 4.63 16.14
C PRO A 145 -12.31 4.67 14.82
N GLU A 146 -12.95 5.79 14.48
CA GLU A 146 -13.62 5.98 13.19
C GLU A 146 -12.69 5.86 11.98
N ILE A 147 -11.39 6.10 12.14
CA ILE A 147 -10.39 5.90 11.08
C ILE A 147 -10.27 4.40 10.76
N GLY A 148 -10.20 3.56 11.80
CA GLY A 148 -10.21 2.11 11.67
C GLY A 148 -11.52 1.61 11.05
N ARG A 149 -12.66 2.10 11.55
CA ARG A 149 -14.00 1.71 11.03
C ARG A 149 -14.17 2.08 9.57
N LEU A 150 -13.66 3.24 9.14
CA LEU A 150 -13.65 3.62 7.73
C LEU A 150 -12.80 2.65 6.92
N ALA A 151 -11.57 2.37 7.37
CA ALA A 151 -10.68 1.46 6.65
C ALA A 151 -11.30 0.09 6.47
N THR A 152 -12.01 -0.44 7.47
CA THR A 152 -12.62 -1.77 7.46
C THR A 152 -14.12 -1.78 7.10
N CYS A 153 -14.66 -0.70 6.54
CA CYS A 153 -16.05 -0.69 6.10
C CYS A 153 -16.29 -1.68 4.95
N ASP A 154 -17.53 -2.15 4.80
CA ASP A 154 -17.93 -3.14 3.79
C ASP A 154 -17.48 -2.74 2.37
N LEU A 155 -17.68 -1.47 1.98
CA LEU A 155 -17.30 -1.03 0.64
C LEU A 155 -15.82 -1.30 0.35
N PHE A 156 -14.91 -0.96 1.26
CA PHE A 156 -13.47 -1.14 1.04
C PHE A 156 -13.04 -2.59 1.28
N LEU A 157 -13.45 -3.18 2.39
CA LEU A 157 -13.01 -4.52 2.76
C LEU A 157 -13.58 -5.59 1.83
N HIS A 158 -14.86 -5.49 1.44
CA HIS A 158 -15.48 -6.44 0.51
C HIS A 158 -14.98 -6.24 -0.92
N SER A 159 -14.78 -4.99 -1.39
CA SER A 159 -14.12 -4.75 -2.68
C SER A 159 -12.70 -5.33 -2.71
N ALA A 160 -11.93 -5.16 -1.63
CA ALA A 160 -10.60 -5.73 -1.54
C ALA A 160 -10.63 -7.26 -1.51
N THR A 161 -11.56 -7.84 -0.76
CA THR A 161 -11.80 -9.30 -0.71
C THR A 161 -12.17 -9.84 -2.09
N LYS A 162 -13.06 -9.15 -2.81
CA LYS A 162 -13.51 -9.56 -4.15
C LYS A 162 -12.37 -9.55 -5.16
N TYR A 163 -11.57 -8.50 -5.16
CA TYR A 163 -10.45 -8.36 -6.08
C TYR A 163 -9.27 -9.30 -5.77
N LEU A 164 -9.00 -9.58 -4.49
CA LEU A 164 -7.88 -10.42 -4.04
C LEU A 164 -8.28 -11.90 -3.82
N SER A 165 -9.55 -12.25 -4.05
CA SER A 165 -10.14 -13.60 -3.95
C SER A 165 -10.05 -14.27 -2.58
N ALA A 166 -9.75 -13.52 -1.52
CA ALA A 166 -9.67 -13.98 -0.13
C ALA A 166 -9.75 -12.76 0.79
N VAL A 167 -10.16 -12.94 2.05
CA VAL A 167 -10.15 -11.83 3.02
C VAL A 167 -8.72 -11.31 3.18
N PRO A 168 -8.42 -10.07 2.77
CA PRO A 168 -7.06 -9.55 2.70
C PRO A 168 -6.54 -9.15 4.08
N THR A 169 -5.31 -8.64 4.13
CA THR A 169 -4.79 -7.97 5.33
C THR A 169 -4.78 -6.46 5.10
N LEU A 170 -5.30 -5.70 6.07
CA LEU A 170 -5.13 -4.26 6.14
C LEU A 170 -3.66 -3.95 6.45
N ALA A 171 -2.93 -3.46 5.44
CA ALA A 171 -1.48 -3.37 5.48
C ALA A 171 -0.97 -2.04 6.05
N THR A 172 -1.63 -0.92 5.71
CA THR A 172 -1.30 0.41 6.23
C THR A 172 -2.49 1.35 6.06
N ILE A 173 -2.54 2.37 6.92
CA ILE A 173 -3.35 3.57 6.77
C ILE A 173 -2.41 4.75 6.93
N GLN A 174 -2.41 5.68 5.98
CA GLN A 174 -1.54 6.86 6.02
C GLN A 174 -2.33 8.10 5.61
N LEU A 175 -2.12 9.21 6.30
CA LEU A 175 -2.63 10.51 5.91
C LEU A 175 -1.50 11.28 5.27
N LEU A 176 -1.41 11.22 3.94
CA LEU A 176 -0.28 11.72 3.18
C LEU A 176 -0.49 13.19 2.83
N TRP A 177 0.44 14.03 3.30
CA TRP A 177 0.52 15.44 2.99
C TRP A 177 1.73 15.76 2.12
N SER A 178 1.46 16.48 1.05
CA SER A 178 2.39 16.82 -0.01
C SER A 178 2.38 18.31 -0.26
N VAL A 179 3.56 18.90 -0.42
CA VAL A 179 3.77 20.31 -0.79
C VAL A 179 4.61 20.37 -2.06
N VAL A 180 4.79 21.58 -2.59
CA VAL A 180 5.69 21.84 -3.70
C VAL A 180 7.08 21.26 -3.39
N ASP A 181 7.53 20.39 -4.29
CA ASP A 181 8.82 19.69 -4.22
C ASP A 181 9.26 19.28 -5.63
N ASP A 182 10.44 19.75 -6.02
CA ASP A 182 11.06 19.49 -7.33
C ASP A 182 12.06 18.32 -7.30
N SER A 183 12.16 17.58 -6.19
CA SER A 183 13.13 16.48 -6.04
C SER A 183 12.96 15.36 -7.08
N MET A 184 11.73 15.16 -7.58
CA MET A 184 11.38 14.12 -8.55
C MET A 184 11.84 12.72 -8.10
N THR A 185 11.76 12.46 -6.80
CA THR A 185 12.19 11.20 -6.17
C THR A 185 11.00 10.39 -5.69
N GLY A 186 11.25 9.13 -5.30
CA GLY A 186 10.21 8.38 -4.60
C GLY A 186 8.97 8.15 -5.48
N SER A 187 7.81 8.35 -4.86
CA SER A 187 6.50 8.20 -5.52
C SER A 187 6.30 9.10 -6.73
N GLN A 188 7.13 10.14 -6.91
CA GLN A 188 7.02 11.10 -8.00
C GLN A 188 7.49 10.53 -9.34
N GLN A 189 8.20 9.40 -9.42
CA GLN A 189 8.54 8.76 -10.69
C GLN A 189 7.61 7.56 -10.96
N TYR A 190 7.41 7.19 -12.21
CA TYR A 190 6.53 6.07 -12.54
C TYR A 190 7.09 4.76 -11.97
N HIS A 191 6.24 3.99 -11.30
CA HIS A 191 6.60 2.70 -10.74
C HIS A 191 5.39 1.79 -10.60
N ILE A 192 5.67 0.54 -10.29
CA ILE A 192 4.73 -0.44 -9.78
C ILE A 192 5.21 -0.83 -8.39
N ASP A 193 4.29 -0.95 -7.45
CA ASP A 193 4.59 -1.37 -6.09
C ASP A 193 4.87 -2.88 -6.03
N GLU A 194 5.85 -3.27 -5.22
CA GLU A 194 6.44 -4.63 -5.25
C GLU A 194 6.10 -5.48 -4.00
N GLU A 195 5.14 -5.06 -3.17
CA GLU A 195 4.68 -5.84 -2.03
C GLU A 195 4.17 -7.22 -2.46
N ASP A 196 3.39 -7.27 -3.54
CA ASP A 196 2.90 -8.50 -4.15
C ASP A 196 2.60 -8.28 -5.64
N LYS A 197 2.09 -9.30 -6.34
CA LYS A 197 1.63 -9.18 -7.73
C LYS A 197 0.29 -8.47 -7.85
N SER A 198 -0.50 -8.41 -6.78
CA SER A 198 -1.74 -7.64 -6.73
C SER A 198 -1.91 -7.01 -5.36
N GLN A 199 -2.46 -5.82 -5.33
CA GLN A 199 -2.84 -5.12 -4.11
C GLN A 199 -3.97 -4.15 -4.40
N ILE A 200 -4.54 -3.52 -3.36
CA ILE A 200 -5.44 -2.40 -3.57
C ILE A 200 -5.07 -1.28 -2.62
N LYS A 201 -4.97 -0.08 -3.17
CA LYS A 201 -4.85 1.17 -2.42
C LYS A 201 -6.06 2.03 -2.68
N PHE A 202 -6.78 2.40 -1.62
CA PHE A 202 -7.83 3.39 -1.65
C PHE A 202 -7.25 4.76 -1.27
N TYR A 203 -7.48 5.75 -2.13
CA TYR A 203 -7.04 7.13 -1.94
C TYR A 203 -8.28 8.01 -1.80
N ILE A 204 -8.37 8.76 -0.71
CA ILE A 204 -9.49 9.68 -0.43
C ILE A 204 -8.93 11.10 -0.34
N ALA A 205 -9.44 12.00 -1.16
CA ALA A 205 -9.02 13.40 -1.18
C ALA A 205 -9.58 14.16 0.03
N LEU A 206 -8.71 14.86 0.76
CA LEU A 206 -9.10 15.80 1.83
C LEU A 206 -9.09 17.25 1.36
N THR A 207 -8.30 17.54 0.33
CA THR A 207 -8.26 18.79 -0.41
C THR A 207 -8.80 18.56 -1.81
N ASP A 208 -9.22 19.63 -2.50
CA ASP A 208 -9.43 19.54 -3.94
C ASP A 208 -8.10 19.26 -4.65
N ILE A 209 -8.13 18.35 -5.62
CA ILE A 209 -6.97 17.89 -6.37
C ILE A 209 -7.22 18.20 -7.84
N ASN A 210 -6.53 19.23 -8.32
CA ASN A 210 -6.46 19.58 -9.74
C ASN A 210 -5.10 19.18 -10.33
N GLU A 211 -4.80 19.58 -11.56
CA GLU A 211 -3.54 19.24 -12.25
C GLU A 211 -2.28 19.81 -11.57
N GLU A 212 -2.39 20.95 -10.87
CA GLU A 212 -1.28 21.62 -10.20
C GLU A 212 -1.07 21.11 -8.76
N SER A 213 -2.09 20.51 -8.15
CA SER A 213 -2.04 19.96 -6.80
C SER A 213 -1.36 18.59 -6.72
N GLY A 214 -0.68 18.13 -7.78
CA GLY A 214 0.04 16.86 -7.81
C GLY A 214 -0.84 15.62 -7.76
N PRO A 215 -1.82 15.47 -8.70
CA PRO A 215 -2.69 14.31 -8.75
C PRO A 215 -1.88 13.03 -9.00
N THR A 216 -2.46 11.90 -8.58
CA THR A 216 -1.89 10.61 -8.95
C THR A 216 -2.16 10.39 -10.44
N HIS A 217 -1.11 10.08 -11.18
CA HIS A 217 -1.22 9.63 -12.56
C HIS A 217 -1.06 8.11 -12.56
N PHE A 218 -1.92 7.41 -13.29
CA PHE A 218 -1.80 5.97 -13.43
C PHE A 218 -2.16 5.49 -14.82
N ILE A 219 -1.50 4.43 -15.24
CA ILE A 219 -1.72 3.76 -16.51
C ILE A 219 -2.51 2.49 -16.21
N PRO A 220 -3.67 2.27 -16.87
CA PRO A 220 -4.50 1.11 -16.58
C PRO A 220 -3.76 -0.22 -16.74
N LYS A 221 -4.21 -1.24 -15.99
CA LYS A 221 -3.56 -2.56 -15.88
C LYS A 221 -3.22 -3.21 -17.22
N SER A 222 -4.14 -3.14 -18.18
CA SER A 222 -3.96 -3.75 -19.51
C SER A 222 -2.78 -3.17 -20.29
N LEU A 223 -2.55 -1.85 -20.18
CA LEU A 223 -1.43 -1.16 -20.82
C LEU A 223 -0.14 -1.30 -20.00
N SER A 224 -0.24 -1.21 -18.67
CA SER A 224 0.90 -1.39 -17.76
C SER A 224 1.58 -2.74 -17.93
N SER A 225 0.82 -3.79 -18.21
CA SER A 225 1.35 -5.12 -18.50
C SER A 225 2.25 -5.14 -19.75
N LYS A 226 1.88 -4.38 -20.80
CA LYS A 226 2.68 -4.23 -22.03
C LYS A 226 3.96 -3.44 -21.75
N ILE A 227 3.86 -2.33 -21.02
CA ILE A 227 5.01 -1.50 -20.62
C ILE A 227 6.01 -2.33 -19.84
N LYS A 228 5.54 -3.10 -18.85
CA LYS A 228 6.40 -3.95 -18.01
C LYS A 228 7.22 -4.92 -18.84
N GLN A 229 6.61 -5.56 -19.84
CA GLN A 229 7.31 -6.45 -20.75
C GLN A 229 8.38 -5.71 -21.56
N SER A 230 8.05 -4.53 -22.12
CA SER A 230 8.99 -3.70 -22.88
C SER A 230 10.17 -3.21 -22.03
N VAL A 231 9.91 -2.72 -20.82
CA VAL A 231 10.95 -2.26 -19.87
C VAL A 231 11.87 -3.41 -19.48
N ILE A 232 11.33 -4.59 -19.18
CA ILE A 232 12.14 -5.79 -18.85
C ILE A 232 13.02 -6.20 -20.03
N ILE A 233 12.50 -6.17 -21.26
CA ILE A 233 13.28 -6.50 -22.46
C ILE A 233 14.45 -5.52 -22.63
N SER A 234 14.18 -4.21 -22.50
CA SER A 234 15.22 -3.18 -22.59
C SER A 234 16.26 -3.31 -21.47
N ALA A 235 15.83 -3.55 -20.23
CA ALA A 235 16.73 -3.70 -19.08
C ALA A 235 17.61 -4.96 -19.15
N LYS A 236 17.19 -6.02 -19.86
CA LYS A 236 18.03 -7.18 -20.14
C LYS A 236 19.11 -6.92 -21.18
N ARG A 237 18.92 -5.92 -22.05
CA ARG A 237 19.88 -5.53 -23.10
C ARG A 237 20.93 -4.55 -22.58
N ASP A 238 20.61 -3.74 -21.56
CA ASP A 238 21.57 -2.88 -20.87
C ASP A 238 21.93 -3.46 -19.50
N THR A 239 23.13 -4.03 -19.37
CA THR A 239 23.62 -4.68 -18.14
C THR A 239 23.68 -3.72 -16.94
N ARG A 240 23.63 -2.40 -17.15
CA ARG A 240 23.56 -1.38 -16.09
C ARG A 240 22.15 -1.17 -15.53
N MET A 241 21.10 -1.64 -16.22
CA MET A 241 19.69 -1.55 -15.81
C MET A 241 19.19 -2.80 -15.06
N VAL A 242 20.02 -3.85 -14.96
CA VAL A 242 19.67 -5.19 -14.43
C VAL A 242 19.30 -5.19 -12.93
N HIS A 243 19.60 -4.13 -12.19
CA HIS A 243 19.20 -4.00 -10.77
C HIS A 243 17.72 -3.60 -10.57
N SER A 244 16.97 -3.31 -11.63
CA SER A 244 15.60 -2.79 -11.55
C SER A 244 14.69 -3.52 -12.53
N THR A 245 14.24 -4.73 -12.17
CA THR A 245 13.26 -5.44 -13.01
C THR A 245 11.81 -4.91 -12.87
N THR A 246 11.55 -3.95 -11.98
CA THR A 246 10.29 -3.19 -11.87
C THR A 246 10.44 -1.76 -11.31
N GLY A 247 11.68 -1.25 -11.18
CA GLY A 247 11.96 0.04 -10.57
C GLY A 247 11.52 1.25 -11.39
N ARG A 248 11.92 2.41 -10.88
CA ARG A 248 11.44 3.73 -11.33
C ARG A 248 11.69 3.93 -12.83
N VAL A 249 10.65 4.35 -13.54
CA VAL A 249 10.65 4.60 -14.98
C VAL A 249 10.55 6.10 -15.21
N SER A 250 11.37 6.63 -16.13
CA SER A 250 11.34 8.04 -16.49
C SER A 250 10.07 8.38 -17.27
N ASP A 251 9.69 9.65 -17.23
CA ASP A 251 8.58 10.17 -18.01
C ASP A 251 8.80 9.96 -19.51
N SER A 252 10.03 10.20 -20.00
CA SER A 252 10.37 10.01 -21.42
C SER A 252 10.14 8.57 -21.88
N THR A 253 10.49 7.57 -21.07
CA THR A 253 10.24 6.16 -21.37
C THR A 253 8.76 5.83 -21.34
N ILE A 254 7.99 6.38 -20.39
CA ILE A 254 6.55 6.16 -20.36
C ILE A 254 5.88 6.79 -21.59
N HIS A 255 6.20 8.05 -21.90
CA HIS A 255 5.61 8.80 -23.00
C HIS A 255 5.99 8.26 -24.39
N SER A 256 7.10 7.53 -24.53
CA SER A 256 7.42 6.82 -25.77
C SER A 256 6.62 5.51 -25.96
N LEU A 257 6.04 4.97 -24.87
CA LEU A 257 5.33 3.70 -24.88
C LEU A 257 3.80 3.84 -24.84
N VAL A 258 3.27 4.98 -24.37
CA VAL A 258 1.83 5.25 -24.29
C VAL A 258 1.48 6.67 -24.70
N LYS A 259 0.25 6.87 -25.18
CA LYS A 259 -0.29 8.20 -25.50
C LYS A 259 -0.65 8.94 -24.21
N LYS A 260 -0.65 10.27 -24.24
CA LYS A 260 -1.11 11.10 -23.10
C LYS A 260 -2.53 10.72 -22.64
N THR A 261 -3.41 10.36 -23.57
CA THR A 261 -4.80 9.92 -23.31
C THR A 261 -4.92 8.58 -22.57
N ASP A 262 -3.86 7.76 -22.62
CA ASP A 262 -3.80 6.48 -21.92
C ASP A 262 -3.49 6.66 -20.43
N ILE A 263 -2.89 7.80 -20.07
CA ILE A 263 -2.56 8.15 -18.69
C ILE A 263 -3.82 8.74 -18.03
N LYS A 264 -4.30 8.09 -16.99
CA LYS A 264 -5.40 8.60 -16.17
C LYS A 264 -4.84 9.54 -15.12
N VAL A 265 -5.44 10.72 -15.02
CA VAL A 265 -5.09 11.75 -14.04
C VAL A 265 -6.19 11.78 -12.99
N ALA A 266 -5.85 11.46 -11.74
CA ALA A 266 -6.80 11.37 -10.64
C ALA A 266 -7.11 12.75 -10.03
N THR A 267 -7.74 13.64 -10.80
CA THR A 267 -8.32 14.87 -10.26
C THR A 267 -9.62 14.54 -9.53
N CYS A 268 -9.83 15.16 -8.38
CA CYS A 268 -10.98 14.87 -7.51
C CYS A 268 -11.23 16.02 -6.54
N GLN A 269 -12.48 16.23 -6.15
CA GLN A 269 -12.86 17.14 -5.08
C GLN A 269 -12.64 16.49 -3.72
N ALA A 270 -12.51 17.29 -2.66
CA ALA A 270 -12.48 16.79 -1.30
C ALA A 270 -13.68 15.87 -1.02
N GLY A 271 -13.41 14.69 -0.45
CA GLY A 271 -14.40 13.64 -0.20
C GLY A 271 -14.64 12.67 -1.37
N GLN A 272 -14.10 12.93 -2.55
CA GLN A 272 -14.01 11.91 -3.61
C GLN A 272 -12.76 11.05 -3.43
N GLY A 273 -12.77 9.87 -4.04
CA GLY A 273 -11.65 8.94 -3.95
C GLY A 273 -11.53 7.99 -5.13
N TYR A 274 -10.41 7.27 -5.16
CA TYR A 274 -10.10 6.28 -6.18
C TYR A 274 -9.38 5.08 -5.58
N ALA A 275 -9.71 3.90 -6.07
CA ALA A 275 -9.02 2.65 -5.76
C ALA A 275 -8.08 2.30 -6.91
N VAL A 276 -6.86 1.86 -6.64
CA VAL A 276 -5.89 1.44 -7.66
C VAL A 276 -5.15 0.18 -7.21
N ASP A 277 -4.99 -0.78 -8.12
CA ASP A 277 -4.02 -1.86 -7.96
C ASP A 277 -2.63 -1.37 -8.39
N THR A 278 -1.90 -0.83 -7.43
CA THR A 278 -0.56 -0.27 -7.67
C THR A 278 0.51 -1.32 -7.97
N ALA A 279 0.21 -2.62 -7.81
CA ALA A 279 1.07 -3.71 -8.27
C ALA A 279 0.85 -4.07 -9.76
N GLN A 280 -0.19 -3.51 -10.38
CA GLN A 280 -0.57 -3.80 -11.78
C GLN A 280 -0.70 -2.54 -12.64
N CYS A 281 -0.85 -1.36 -12.03
CA CYS A 281 -0.91 -0.08 -12.70
C CYS A 281 0.40 0.69 -12.46
N PHE A 282 1.13 1.02 -13.53
CA PHE A 282 2.19 2.02 -13.44
C PHE A 282 1.59 3.31 -12.95
N HIS A 283 2.20 3.91 -11.94
CA HIS A 283 1.68 5.12 -11.35
C HIS A 283 2.82 6.02 -10.86
N MET A 284 2.51 7.30 -10.80
CA MET A 284 3.34 8.30 -10.14
C MET A 284 2.44 9.30 -9.43
N GLY A 285 2.98 10.01 -8.48
CA GLY A 285 2.19 10.97 -7.75
C GLY A 285 2.95 11.85 -6.81
N SER A 286 2.21 12.89 -6.44
CA SER A 286 2.59 14.02 -5.61
C SER A 286 3.64 14.94 -6.24
N ARG A 287 3.51 15.22 -7.55
CA ARG A 287 4.23 16.34 -8.18
C ARG A 287 3.45 17.63 -8.00
N VAL A 288 3.41 18.15 -6.76
CA VAL A 288 2.70 19.38 -6.44
C VAL A 288 3.47 20.55 -7.04
N LYS A 289 2.80 21.32 -7.89
CA LYS A 289 3.34 22.55 -8.48
C LYS A 289 2.85 23.79 -7.74
N LYS A 290 1.61 23.75 -7.23
CA LYS A 290 0.98 24.84 -6.51
C LYS A 290 0.13 24.32 -5.35
N GLY A 291 0.21 25.02 -4.21
CA GLY A 291 -0.55 24.71 -3.01
C GLY A 291 -0.05 23.44 -2.32
N GLU A 292 -0.99 22.62 -1.88
CA GLU A 292 -0.72 21.40 -1.13
C GLU A 292 -1.78 20.33 -1.45
N ARG A 293 -1.45 19.08 -1.13
CA ARG A 293 -2.34 17.93 -1.32
C ARG A 293 -2.37 17.07 -0.09
N ALA A 294 -3.57 16.80 0.42
CA ALA A 294 -3.79 15.86 1.50
C ALA A 294 -4.70 14.71 1.03
N ILE A 295 -4.23 13.46 1.23
CA ILE A 295 -4.97 12.25 0.88
C ILE A 295 -4.86 11.22 2.01
N LEU A 296 -5.97 10.56 2.35
CA LEU A 296 -5.92 9.30 3.11
C LEU A 296 -5.64 8.13 2.16
N LEU A 297 -4.60 7.36 2.45
CA LEU A 297 -4.27 6.09 1.80
C LEU A 297 -4.65 4.94 2.73
N ILE A 298 -5.43 3.98 2.23
CA ILE A 298 -5.70 2.68 2.89
C ILE A 298 -5.21 1.59 1.96
N GLN A 299 -4.31 0.72 2.42
CA GLN A 299 -3.72 -0.36 1.63
C GLN A 299 -4.19 -1.73 2.11
N TYR A 300 -4.61 -2.57 1.17
CA TYR A 300 -4.87 -3.98 1.36
C TYR A 300 -3.89 -4.84 0.56
N LEU A 301 -3.35 -5.86 1.21
CA LEU A 301 -2.48 -6.86 0.60
C LEU A 301 -3.13 -8.25 0.65
N PRO A 302 -2.79 -9.14 -0.29
CA PRO A 302 -3.18 -10.55 -0.20
C PRO A 302 -2.83 -11.10 1.17
N TYR A 303 -3.69 -11.94 1.72
CA TYR A 303 -3.47 -12.53 3.03
C TYR A 303 -2.28 -13.44 3.12
N ASN A 304 -1.56 -13.75 2.03
CA ASN A 304 -0.26 -14.40 1.96
C ASN A 304 0.78 -13.61 1.17
N THR A 305 0.75 -12.26 1.24
CA THR A 305 1.65 -11.32 0.56
C THR A 305 3.12 -11.76 0.56
N HIS A 306 3.80 -11.55 -0.56
CA HIS A 306 5.22 -11.81 -0.72
C HIS A 306 6.07 -10.92 0.19
N GLN A 307 5.75 -9.62 0.25
CA GLN A 307 6.40 -8.66 1.11
C GLN A 307 5.36 -7.81 1.83
N GLU A 308 5.55 -7.61 3.12
CA GLU A 308 4.73 -6.71 3.92
C GLU A 308 4.94 -5.25 3.51
N SER A 309 3.96 -4.36 3.72
CA SER A 309 4.16 -2.91 3.54
C SER A 309 5.36 -2.38 4.34
N SER A 310 6.05 -1.36 3.81
CA SER A 310 7.12 -0.66 4.51
C SER A 310 6.62 0.10 5.75
N GLY A 311 5.37 0.55 5.73
CA GLY A 311 4.69 1.15 6.87
C GLY A 311 4.51 0.22 8.07
N SER A 312 4.27 0.83 9.22
CA SER A 312 3.77 0.16 10.42
C SER A 312 2.30 -0.23 10.23
N LEU A 313 1.89 -1.35 10.83
CA LEU A 313 0.46 -1.65 10.93
C LEU A 313 -0.25 -0.56 11.72
N PRO A 314 -1.50 -0.24 11.38
CA PRO A 314 -2.32 0.63 12.22
C PRO A 314 -2.64 -0.08 13.55
N ASN A 315 -2.47 0.62 14.67
CA ASN A 315 -2.78 0.12 16.00
C ASN A 315 -4.29 0.19 16.29
N ILE A 316 -5.06 -0.62 15.57
CA ILE A 316 -6.50 -0.77 15.75
C ILE A 316 -6.74 -1.91 16.75
N ASP A 317 -7.57 -1.66 17.78
CA ASP A 317 -7.99 -2.68 18.75
C ASP A 317 -9.05 -3.61 18.11
N PRO A 318 -8.75 -4.90 17.90
CA PRO A 318 -9.70 -5.86 17.34
C PRO A 318 -10.95 -6.05 18.20
N LYS A 319 -10.91 -5.76 19.51
CA LYS A 319 -12.08 -5.86 20.40
C LYS A 319 -13.24 -4.99 19.95
N ASN A 320 -12.97 -3.90 19.24
CA ASN A 320 -13.98 -3.00 18.69
C ASN A 320 -14.77 -3.60 17.50
N TYR A 321 -14.41 -4.80 17.06
CA TYR A 321 -14.94 -5.47 15.86
C TYR A 321 -15.23 -6.97 16.11
N SER A 322 -15.48 -7.35 17.36
CA SER A 322 -15.67 -8.76 17.74
C SER A 322 -16.86 -9.45 17.05
N ASP A 323 -17.80 -8.66 16.53
CA ASP A 323 -18.99 -9.06 15.80
C ASP A 323 -18.72 -9.36 14.30
N SER A 324 -17.54 -8.99 13.77
CA SER A 324 -17.20 -9.16 12.36
C SER A 324 -15.96 -10.06 12.17
N PRO A 325 -16.15 -11.38 11.92
CA PRO A 325 -15.04 -12.29 11.64
C PRO A 325 -14.17 -11.84 10.46
N ILE A 326 -14.77 -11.21 9.44
CA ILE A 326 -14.01 -10.71 8.29
C ILE A 326 -13.11 -9.54 8.67
N THR A 327 -13.59 -8.63 9.51
CA THR A 327 -12.81 -7.49 9.97
C THR A 327 -11.67 -7.95 10.89
N LEU A 328 -11.94 -8.90 11.79
CA LEU A 328 -10.90 -9.51 12.62
C LEU A 328 -9.79 -10.15 11.77
N LEU A 329 -10.16 -10.94 10.76
CA LEU A 329 -9.19 -11.50 9.81
C LEU A 329 -8.44 -10.40 9.06
N ALA A 330 -9.09 -9.30 8.68
CA ALA A 330 -8.42 -8.20 7.99
C ALA A 330 -7.38 -7.47 8.86
N LEU A 331 -7.66 -7.33 10.16
CA LEU A 331 -6.77 -6.71 11.14
C LEU A 331 -5.63 -7.64 11.60
N GLU A 332 -5.81 -8.96 11.46
CA GLU A 332 -4.73 -9.92 11.68
C GLU A 332 -3.67 -9.86 10.56
N ARG A 333 -2.41 -9.70 10.97
CA ARG A 333 -1.23 -9.95 10.12
C ARG A 333 -0.68 -11.35 10.39
N TYR A 334 0.11 -11.85 9.42
CA TYR A 334 0.82 -13.15 9.40
C TYR A 334 1.31 -13.67 10.71
#